data_AF-A0A1Y1ZBS5-F1
#
_entry.id   AF-A0A1Y1ZBS5-F1
#
_cell.length_a   1.000
_cell.length_b   1.000
_cell.length_c   1.000
_cell.angle_alpha   90.00
_cell.angle_beta   90.00
_cell.angle_gamma   90.00
#
_symmetry.space_group_name_H-M   'P 1'
#
loop_
_entity.id
_entity.type
_entity.pdbx_description
1 polymer ?
#
loop_
_entity_poly.entity_id
_entity_poly.type
_entity_poly.pdbx_seq_one_letter_code
_entity_poly.pdbx_strand_id
1 'polypeptide(L)'
;MSSGVQRGGPNKRRGSRGGFKAIGSRGRERGAVYTNKVLTIWNYTVTKIKQKLIHNAKVKKEFYKAIKNETDLLETPEHLKSIFEEDAPEAEAHEEHKEGSSDENATEIPSKAKQKQPQAQKNPSKPNPYKRAMAEVERQERERQAIIDAERKEREDAQKNRVAYYKKRHNLKKKYTEKNARGQPVMRGQINHLLDKIKKMN
;
A
#
# COMPACT_ATOMS: atom_id res chain seq x y z
N MET A 1 57.50 56.11 10.89
CA MET A 1 57.01 55.79 9.54
C MET A 1 56.02 54.62 9.70
N SER A 2 54.76 54.86 10.04
CA SER A 2 53.62 55.26 9.21
C SER A 2 53.33 54.32 8.03
N SER A 3 52.12 53.72 8.09
CA SER A 3 51.28 53.16 6.99
C SER A 3 51.83 51.99 6.17
N GLY A 4 51.03 51.00 5.75
CA GLY A 4 49.58 50.89 5.80
C GLY A 4 49.11 49.53 5.28
N VAL A 5 47.93 49.16 5.77
CA VAL A 5 47.07 48.06 5.31
C VAL A 5 46.54 48.40 3.92
N GLN A 6 46.53 47.45 2.97
CA GLN A 6 45.66 47.53 1.81
C GLN A 6 44.86 46.24 1.59
N ARG A 7 43.55 46.46 1.51
CA ARG A 7 42.47 45.51 1.21
C ARG A 7 42.37 45.33 -0.31
N GLY A 8 42.06 44.13 -0.78
CA GLY A 8 41.64 43.87 -2.15
C GLY A 8 40.51 42.84 -2.17
N GLY A 9 39.29 43.31 -2.43
CA GLY A 9 38.04 42.54 -2.42
C GLY A 9 37.77 41.70 -3.69
N PRO A 10 36.53 41.18 -3.83
CA PRO A 10 36.20 40.02 -4.65
C PRO A 10 35.87 40.38 -6.10
N ASN A 11 36.40 39.62 -7.06
CA ASN A 11 36.08 39.80 -8.47
C ASN A 11 34.96 38.84 -8.91
N LYS A 12 33.74 39.38 -9.02
CA LYS A 12 32.64 38.77 -9.80
C LYS A 12 32.91 39.08 -11.28
N ARG A 13 33.05 38.06 -12.12
CA ARG A 13 32.80 38.20 -13.57
C ARG A 13 31.78 37.17 -14.04
N ARG A 14 30.66 37.72 -14.50
CA ARG A 14 29.58 37.13 -15.30
C ARG A 14 30.01 37.11 -16.77
N GLY A 15 29.48 36.14 -17.52
CA GLY A 15 29.56 36.04 -18.99
C GLY A 15 30.50 34.91 -19.42
N SER A 16 30.19 34.01 -20.35
CA SER A 16 29.27 34.14 -21.48
C SER A 16 28.74 32.77 -21.92
N ARG A 17 27.53 32.82 -22.49
CA ARG A 17 26.87 31.78 -23.28
C ARG A 17 27.82 31.20 -24.35
N GLY A 18 27.98 29.89 -24.34
CA GLY A 18 28.43 29.09 -25.48
C GLY A 18 27.39 28.01 -25.71
N GLY A 19 26.49 28.24 -26.66
CA GLY A 19 25.48 27.26 -27.06
C GLY A 19 26.15 26.12 -27.80
N PHE A 20 26.01 24.90 -27.28
CA PHE A 20 26.25 23.68 -28.02
C PHE A 20 24.92 23.00 -28.30
N LYS A 21 24.51 23.05 -29.57
CA LYS A 21 23.50 22.17 -30.14
C LYS A 21 24.04 20.73 -30.13
N ALA A 22 23.33 19.82 -29.50
CA ALA A 22 23.44 18.37 -29.71
C ALA A 22 22.01 17.83 -29.61
N ILE A 23 21.30 17.59 -30.71
CA ILE A 23 21.40 16.39 -31.58
C ILE A 23 21.51 15.12 -30.72
N GLY A 24 20.46 14.32 -30.79
CA GLY A 24 20.23 13.16 -29.93
C GLY A 24 21.39 12.17 -29.92
N SER A 25 21.70 11.68 -28.73
CA SER A 25 22.50 10.49 -28.45
C SER A 25 22.12 10.05 -27.03
N ARG A 26 21.27 9.04 -26.88
CA ARG A 26 21.67 7.70 -26.43
C ARG A 26 22.80 7.72 -25.39
N GLY A 27 22.44 7.45 -24.14
CA GLY A 27 23.22 6.55 -23.27
C GLY A 27 24.25 7.18 -22.32
N ARG A 28 24.13 6.72 -21.07
CA ARG A 28 25.15 6.64 -20.00
C ARG A 28 25.34 7.86 -19.09
N GLU A 29 24.54 7.79 -18.02
CA GLU A 29 25.02 7.73 -16.63
C GLU A 29 25.98 8.82 -16.16
N ARG A 30 25.49 9.76 -15.33
CA ARG A 30 26.07 10.08 -14.00
C ARG A 30 24.99 10.68 -13.11
N GLY A 31 24.70 10.02 -11.98
CA GLY A 31 23.86 10.58 -10.92
C GLY A 31 22.62 9.77 -10.54
N ALA A 32 22.68 8.43 -10.57
CA ALA A 32 21.70 7.63 -9.84
C ALA A 32 21.93 7.87 -8.34
N VAL A 33 21.19 8.83 -7.77
CA VAL A 33 21.01 8.91 -6.32
C VAL A 33 20.34 7.60 -5.94
N TYR A 34 21.12 6.67 -5.40
CA TYR A 34 20.60 5.48 -4.74
C TYR A 34 19.82 5.95 -3.52
N THR A 35 18.57 6.35 -3.74
CA THR A 35 17.57 6.36 -2.69
C THR A 35 17.46 4.90 -2.28
N ASN A 36 18.02 4.55 -1.12
CA ASN A 36 17.73 3.31 -0.42
C ASN A 36 16.22 3.32 -0.13
N LYS A 37 15.41 2.95 -1.12
CA LYS A 37 13.98 2.71 -0.96
C LYS A 37 13.90 1.48 -0.08
N VAL A 38 13.81 1.72 1.22
CA VAL A 38 13.51 0.68 2.21
C VAL A 38 12.30 -0.07 1.68
N LEU A 39 12.50 -1.32 1.27
CA LEU A 39 11.43 -2.22 0.86
C LEU A 39 10.58 -2.48 2.11
N THR A 40 9.60 -1.62 2.36
CA THR A 40 8.50 -1.95 3.25
C THR A 40 7.84 -3.22 2.74
N ILE A 41 7.35 -4.08 3.63
CA ILE A 41 6.69 -5.35 3.26
C ILE A 41 5.63 -5.15 2.15
N TRP A 42 4.92 -4.02 2.18
CA TRP A 42 3.97 -3.61 1.14
C TRP A 42 4.60 -3.38 -0.24
N ASN A 43 5.79 -2.79 -0.31
CA ASN A 43 6.51 -2.61 -1.58
C ASN A 43 6.92 -3.97 -2.16
N TYR A 44 7.32 -4.92 -1.30
CA TYR A 44 7.66 -6.28 -1.72
C TYR A 44 6.45 -7.02 -2.30
N THR A 45 5.30 -6.99 -1.62
CA THR A 45 4.07 -7.63 -2.12
C THR A 45 3.60 -6.99 -3.43
N VAL A 46 3.62 -5.67 -3.55
CA VAL A 46 3.30 -4.95 -4.78
C VAL A 46 4.26 -5.33 -5.93
N THR A 47 5.57 -5.44 -5.67
CA THR A 47 6.52 -5.88 -6.70
C THR A 47 6.27 -7.32 -7.13
N LYS A 48 5.94 -8.22 -6.21
CA LYS A 48 5.63 -9.62 -6.51
C LYS A 48 4.35 -9.77 -7.34
N ILE A 49 3.30 -8.99 -7.03
CA ILE A 49 2.07 -8.94 -7.82
C ILE A 49 2.37 -8.42 -9.24
N LYS A 50 3.12 -7.32 -9.37
CA LYS A 50 3.53 -6.79 -10.68
C LYS A 50 4.31 -7.82 -11.50
N GLN A 51 5.28 -8.50 -10.89
CA GLN A 51 6.05 -9.55 -11.57
C GLN A 51 5.15 -10.71 -12.03
N LYS A 52 4.19 -11.14 -11.20
CA LYS A 52 3.21 -12.18 -11.58
C LYS A 52 2.35 -11.76 -12.76
N LEU A 53 1.85 -10.52 -12.76
CA LEU A 53 1.04 -9.99 -13.88
C LEU A 53 1.86 -9.91 -15.18
N ILE A 54 3.11 -9.44 -15.10
CA ILE A 54 4.02 -9.38 -16.25
C ILE A 54 4.31 -10.79 -16.78
N HIS A 55 4.57 -11.76 -15.89
CA HIS A 55 4.81 -13.14 -16.28
C HIS A 55 3.59 -13.75 -16.96
N ASN A 56 2.40 -13.60 -16.38
CA ASN A 56 1.15 -14.08 -16.98
C ASN A 56 0.91 -13.47 -18.37
N ALA A 57 1.16 -12.16 -18.54
CA ALA A 57 1.03 -11.51 -19.84
C ALA A 57 2.04 -12.04 -20.87
N LYS A 58 3.29 -12.33 -20.45
CA LYS A 58 4.31 -12.95 -21.31
C LYS A 58 3.92 -14.36 -21.73
N VAL A 59 3.50 -15.20 -20.78
CA VAL A 59 3.04 -16.57 -21.05
C VAL A 59 1.86 -16.56 -22.03
N LYS A 60 0.86 -15.70 -21.81
CA LYS A 60 -0.25 -15.55 -22.77
C LYS A 60 0.24 -15.14 -24.16
N LYS A 61 1.14 -14.16 -24.24
CA LYS A 61 1.70 -13.70 -25.53
C LYS A 61 2.47 -14.81 -26.24
N GLU A 62 3.25 -15.61 -25.52
CA GLU A 62 4.00 -16.75 -26.07
C GLU A 62 3.06 -17.87 -26.51
N PHE A 63 2.03 -18.17 -25.70
CA PHE A 63 1.00 -19.15 -26.03
C PHE A 63 0.23 -18.79 -27.30
N TYR A 64 -0.24 -17.54 -27.43
CA TYR A 64 -0.92 -17.11 -28.65
C TYR A 64 0.00 -17.12 -29.88
N LYS A 65 1.29 -16.86 -29.71
CA LYS A 65 2.27 -17.00 -30.80
C LYS A 65 2.45 -18.46 -31.20
N ALA A 66 2.54 -19.37 -30.23
CA ALA A 66 2.64 -20.81 -30.49
C ALA A 66 1.40 -21.31 -31.23
N ILE A 67 0.20 -20.98 -30.74
CA ILE A 67 -1.06 -21.30 -31.43
C ILE A 67 -1.05 -20.72 -32.85
N LYS A 68 -0.70 -19.44 -33.03
CA LYS A 68 -0.70 -18.83 -34.35
C LYS A 68 0.23 -19.54 -35.32
N ASN A 69 1.42 -19.91 -34.85
CA ASN A 69 2.38 -20.67 -35.65
C ASN A 69 1.89 -22.11 -35.94
N GLU A 70 1.16 -22.73 -35.01
CA GLU A 70 0.55 -24.05 -35.18
C GLU A 70 -0.66 -24.02 -36.11
N THR A 71 -1.50 -22.98 -36.06
CA THR A 71 -2.62 -22.77 -37.00
C THR A 71 -2.14 -22.41 -38.40
N ASP A 72 -1.00 -21.73 -38.53
CA ASP A 72 -0.38 -21.46 -39.84
C ASP A 72 0.19 -22.76 -40.48
N LEU A 73 0.37 -23.83 -39.69
CA LEU A 73 0.85 -25.14 -40.15
C LEU A 73 -0.27 -26.19 -40.30
N LEU A 74 -1.42 -25.98 -39.66
CA LEU A 74 -2.57 -26.86 -39.69
C LEU A 74 -3.77 -26.07 -40.22
N GLU A 75 -3.95 -26.11 -41.54
CA GLU A 75 -5.23 -25.72 -42.13
C GLU A 75 -6.35 -26.53 -41.45
N THR A 76 -7.32 -25.82 -40.87
CA THR A 76 -8.55 -26.43 -40.34
C THR A 76 -9.14 -27.35 -41.41
N PRO A 77 -9.37 -28.64 -41.10
CA PRO A 77 -9.99 -29.58 -42.02
C PRO A 77 -11.30 -29.01 -42.60
N GLU A 78 -11.52 -29.14 -43.91
CA GLU A 78 -12.66 -28.51 -44.61
C GLU A 78 -14.02 -28.79 -43.96
N HIS A 79 -14.21 -29.98 -43.39
CA HIS A 79 -15.44 -30.37 -42.71
C HIS A 79 -15.74 -29.59 -41.41
N LEU A 80 -14.74 -28.96 -40.80
CA LEU A 80 -14.95 -28.07 -39.65
C LEU A 80 -15.25 -26.64 -40.09
N LYS A 81 -14.77 -26.22 -41.27
CA LYS A 81 -15.06 -24.87 -41.81
C LYS A 81 -16.55 -24.71 -42.12
N SER A 82 -17.21 -25.76 -42.65
CA SER A 82 -18.66 -25.70 -42.95
C SER A 82 -19.53 -25.49 -41.70
N ILE A 83 -19.12 -26.01 -40.54
CA ILE A 83 -19.86 -25.86 -39.27
C ILE A 83 -19.77 -24.44 -38.73
N PHE A 84 -18.64 -23.74 -38.94
CA PHE A 84 -18.44 -22.37 -38.48
C PHE A 84 -18.90 -21.30 -39.49
N GLU A 85 -19.03 -21.65 -40.77
CA GLU A 85 -19.58 -20.77 -41.81
C GLU A 85 -21.12 -20.75 -41.81
N GLU A 86 -21.80 -21.82 -41.39
CA GLU A 86 -23.28 -21.87 -41.34
C GLU A 86 -23.90 -21.01 -40.22
N ASP A 87 -23.15 -20.65 -39.17
CA ASP A 87 -23.67 -19.95 -37.97
C ASP A 87 -23.20 -18.48 -37.84
N ALA A 88 -22.68 -17.87 -38.91
CA ALA A 88 -22.28 -16.46 -38.91
C ALA A 88 -23.38 -15.55 -39.50
N PRO A 89 -24.30 -14.97 -38.70
CA PRO A 89 -25.10 -13.84 -39.17
C PRO A 89 -24.18 -12.61 -39.33
N GLU A 90 -24.11 -12.12 -40.56
CA GLU A 90 -23.51 -10.86 -40.95
C GLU A 90 -24.11 -9.65 -40.20
N ALA A 91 -23.21 -8.72 -39.87
CA ALA A 91 -23.40 -7.28 -39.76
C ALA A 91 -24.02 -6.64 -38.48
N GLU A 92 -23.11 -5.96 -37.77
CA GLU A 92 -23.15 -4.54 -37.36
C GLU A 92 -24.20 -4.00 -36.35
N ALA A 93 -23.63 -3.43 -35.27
CA ALA A 93 -23.98 -2.20 -34.56
C ALA A 93 -25.47 -1.84 -34.31
N HIS A 94 -25.88 -1.77 -33.04
CA HIS A 94 -26.57 -0.59 -32.49
C HIS A 94 -26.63 -0.59 -30.95
N GLU A 95 -26.46 0.61 -30.39
CA GLU A 95 -26.52 0.99 -28.98
C GLU A 95 -27.91 0.77 -28.32
N GLU A 96 -27.86 0.74 -26.98
CA GLU A 96 -28.86 1.14 -25.98
C GLU A 96 -30.35 1.05 -26.33
N HIS A 97 -31.13 0.27 -25.55
CA HIS A 97 -32.37 0.79 -24.97
C HIS A 97 -32.76 0.06 -23.66
N LYS A 98 -33.31 0.90 -22.80
CA LYS A 98 -33.76 0.74 -21.42
C LYS A 98 -35.09 -0.03 -21.30
N GLU A 99 -35.35 -0.40 -20.05
CA GLU A 99 -36.65 -0.55 -19.37
C GLU A 99 -37.40 -1.88 -19.42
N GLY A 100 -37.84 -2.30 -18.22
CA GLY A 100 -39.06 -3.09 -18.04
C GLY A 100 -38.90 -4.39 -17.26
N SER A 101 -38.90 -4.32 -15.92
CA SER A 101 -39.52 -5.40 -15.15
C SER A 101 -40.09 -4.85 -13.85
N SER A 102 -41.36 -4.49 -13.98
CA SER A 102 -42.39 -4.31 -12.97
C SER A 102 -42.56 -5.56 -12.11
N ASP A 103 -42.71 -5.38 -10.79
CA ASP A 103 -43.58 -6.25 -10.01
C ASP A 103 -44.26 -5.44 -8.90
N GLU A 104 -45.40 -4.85 -9.24
CA GLU A 104 -46.45 -4.50 -8.29
C GLU A 104 -47.42 -5.68 -8.21
N ASN A 105 -47.57 -6.28 -7.03
CA ASN A 105 -48.81 -6.91 -6.56
C ASN A 105 -48.70 -7.13 -5.04
N ALA A 106 -49.51 -6.42 -4.26
CA ALA A 106 -50.76 -6.91 -3.66
C ALA A 106 -50.49 -7.90 -2.49
N THR A 107 -51.06 -7.79 -1.30
CA THR A 107 -52.40 -7.34 -0.91
C THR A 107 -52.38 -7.16 0.61
N GLU A 108 -52.80 -6.01 1.13
CA GLU A 108 -53.17 -5.90 2.55
C GLU A 108 -54.65 -6.31 2.75
N ILE A 109 -55.13 -6.24 3.99
CA ILE A 109 -56.47 -6.58 4.55
C ILE A 109 -56.67 -8.07 4.99
N PRO A 110 -57.46 -8.39 6.04
CA PRO A 110 -57.04 -8.51 7.44
C PRO A 110 -57.46 -9.86 8.08
N SER A 111 -56.72 -10.40 9.04
CA SER A 111 -57.17 -11.62 9.76
C SER A 111 -57.35 -11.43 11.26
N LYS A 112 -58.64 -11.36 11.61
CA LYS A 112 -59.31 -11.63 12.88
C LYS A 112 -58.45 -12.27 13.98
N ALA A 113 -58.46 -11.61 15.13
CA ALA A 113 -58.08 -12.14 16.44
C ALA A 113 -58.77 -13.51 16.68
N LYS A 114 -57.98 -14.58 16.63
CA LYS A 114 -58.36 -15.90 17.16
C LYS A 114 -57.72 -16.09 18.53
N GLN A 115 -58.57 -16.46 19.46
CA GLN A 115 -58.31 -16.70 20.87
C GLN A 115 -57.08 -17.59 21.09
N LYS A 116 -56.17 -17.12 21.94
CA LYS A 116 -55.01 -17.87 22.42
C LYS A 116 -55.51 -19.04 23.29
N GLN A 117 -55.53 -20.24 22.72
CA GLN A 117 -55.50 -21.46 23.54
C GLN A 117 -54.15 -21.55 24.28
N PRO A 118 -54.12 -22.12 25.50
CA PRO A 118 -52.87 -22.29 26.24
C PRO A 118 -51.93 -23.16 25.41
N GLN A 119 -50.78 -22.57 25.06
CA GLN A 119 -49.78 -23.24 24.24
C GLN A 119 -49.30 -24.49 24.98
N ALA A 120 -49.66 -25.66 24.44
CA ALA A 120 -49.03 -26.92 24.78
C ALA A 120 -47.51 -26.72 24.80
N GLN A 121 -46.88 -27.11 25.90
CA GLN A 121 -45.43 -27.02 26.09
C GLN A 121 -44.75 -27.73 24.91
N LYS A 122 -44.29 -26.94 23.94
CA LYS A 122 -43.56 -27.47 22.79
C LYS A 122 -42.27 -28.01 23.35
N ASN A 123 -42.15 -29.35 23.36
CA ASN A 123 -40.89 -30.04 23.62
C ASN A 123 -39.77 -29.31 22.87
N PRO A 124 -38.59 -29.11 23.48
CA PRO A 124 -37.52 -28.35 22.86
C PRO A 124 -37.23 -28.96 21.48
N SER A 125 -37.50 -28.18 20.44
CA SER A 125 -37.22 -28.57 19.07
C SER A 125 -35.78 -29.03 18.97
N LYS A 126 -35.54 -30.13 18.24
CA LYS A 126 -34.20 -30.72 18.09
C LYS A 126 -33.21 -29.59 17.77
N PRO A 127 -32.09 -29.49 18.51
CA PRO A 127 -31.18 -28.37 18.36
C PRO A 127 -30.69 -28.31 16.91
N ASN A 128 -30.85 -27.14 16.29
CA ASN A 128 -30.43 -26.93 14.91
C ASN A 128 -28.94 -27.29 14.77
N PRO A 129 -28.59 -28.23 13.88
CA PRO A 129 -27.23 -28.78 13.77
C PRO A 129 -26.18 -27.71 13.46
N TYR A 130 -26.57 -26.61 12.80
CA TYR A 130 -25.67 -25.53 12.42
C TYR A 130 -25.39 -24.53 13.54
N LYS A 131 -26.22 -24.46 14.59
CA LYS A 131 -26.01 -23.48 15.67
C LYS A 131 -24.69 -23.70 16.42
N ARG A 132 -24.28 -24.96 16.60
CA ARG A 132 -22.98 -25.29 17.22
C ARG A 132 -21.82 -24.90 16.30
N ALA A 133 -21.93 -25.17 15.00
CA ALA A 133 -20.91 -24.79 14.02
C ALA A 133 -20.74 -23.27 13.94
N MET A 134 -21.85 -22.51 13.92
CA MET A 134 -21.82 -21.04 13.89
C MET A 134 -21.19 -20.44 15.15
N ALA A 135 -21.53 -20.98 16.34
CA ALA A 135 -20.95 -20.50 17.59
C ALA A 135 -19.43 -20.76 17.69
N GLU A 136 -18.97 -21.88 17.14
CA GLU A 136 -17.54 -22.22 17.10
C GLU A 136 -16.77 -21.31 16.15
N VAL A 137 -17.33 -21.01 14.97
CA VAL A 137 -16.75 -20.04 14.03
C VAL A 137 -16.66 -18.65 14.67
N GLU A 138 -17.74 -18.20 15.31
CA GLU A 138 -17.77 -16.89 15.98
C GLU A 138 -16.73 -16.79 17.11
N ARG A 139 -16.53 -17.88 17.87
CA ARG A 139 -15.47 -17.95 18.88
C ARG A 139 -14.08 -17.80 18.25
N GLN A 140 -13.80 -18.54 17.18
CA GLN A 140 -12.52 -18.47 16.49
C GLN A 140 -12.25 -17.10 15.87
N GLU A 141 -13.27 -16.44 15.33
CA GLU A 141 -13.16 -15.09 14.80
C GLU A 141 -12.82 -14.09 15.90
N ARG A 142 -13.50 -14.17 17.05
CA ARG A 142 -13.19 -13.30 18.21
C ARG A 142 -11.76 -13.52 18.72
N GLU A 143 -11.29 -14.76 18.80
CA GLU A 143 -9.92 -15.07 19.21
C GLU A 143 -8.90 -14.51 18.21
N ARG A 144 -9.13 -14.70 16.90
CA ARG A 144 -8.27 -14.13 15.84
C ARG A 144 -8.23 -12.60 15.90
N GLN A 145 -9.38 -11.97 16.08
CA GLN A 145 -9.48 -10.52 16.20
C GLN A 145 -8.70 -10.01 17.41
N ALA A 146 -8.86 -10.68 18.57
CA ALA A 146 -8.15 -10.32 19.78
C ALA A 146 -6.62 -10.45 19.64
N ILE A 147 -6.13 -11.47 18.91
CA ILE A 147 -4.69 -11.63 18.62
C ILE A 147 -4.20 -10.47 17.74
N ILE A 148 -4.94 -10.13 16.68
CA ILE A 148 -4.57 -9.04 15.77
C ILE A 148 -4.54 -7.70 16.51
N ASP A 149 -5.54 -7.43 17.35
CA ASP A 149 -5.64 -6.19 18.11
C ASP A 149 -4.55 -6.08 19.18
N ALA A 150 -4.21 -7.19 19.86
CA ALA A 150 -3.12 -7.24 20.81
C ALA A 150 -1.77 -6.94 20.13
N GLU A 151 -1.49 -7.58 18.99
CA GLU A 151 -0.27 -7.35 18.23
C GLU A 151 -0.18 -5.91 17.72
N ARG A 152 -1.29 -5.35 17.24
CA ARG A 152 -1.36 -3.95 16.81
C ARG A 152 -1.02 -3.00 17.96
N LYS A 153 -1.61 -3.22 19.13
CA LYS A 153 -1.37 -2.39 20.31
C LYS A 153 0.09 -2.46 20.76
N GLU A 154 0.67 -3.65 20.78
CA GLU A 154 2.10 -3.84 21.11
C GLU A 154 3.01 -3.06 20.16
N ARG A 155 2.75 -3.13 18.85
CA ARG A 155 3.52 -2.36 17.85
C ARG A 155 3.37 -0.86 18.04
N GLU A 156 2.16 -0.37 18.30
CA GLU A 156 1.89 1.05 18.53
C GLU A 156 2.62 1.54 19.79
N ASP A 157 2.62 0.76 20.87
CA ASP A 157 3.28 1.12 22.12
C ASP A 157 4.81 1.07 21.97
N ALA A 158 5.35 0.08 21.28
CA ALA A 158 6.77 0.03 20.91
C ALA A 158 7.18 1.25 20.06
N GLN A 159 6.34 1.66 19.11
CA GLN A 159 6.59 2.83 18.28
C GLN A 159 6.55 4.12 19.10
N LYS A 160 5.55 4.30 19.98
CA LYS A 160 5.47 5.45 20.90
C LYS A 160 6.70 5.53 21.78
N ASN A 161 7.14 4.40 22.36
CA ASN A 161 8.34 4.33 23.18
C ASN A 161 9.59 4.71 22.40
N ARG A 162 9.73 4.21 21.16
CA ARG A 162 10.82 4.58 20.25
C ARG A 162 10.83 6.08 19.97
N VAL A 163 9.69 6.64 19.57
CA VAL A 163 9.56 8.09 19.29
C VAL A 163 9.89 8.92 20.53
N ALA A 164 9.38 8.54 21.70
CA ALA A 164 9.66 9.21 22.95
C ALA A 164 11.15 9.18 23.30
N TYR A 165 11.82 8.04 23.10
CA TYR A 165 13.27 7.90 23.30
C TYR A 165 14.06 8.84 22.39
N TYR A 166 13.78 8.85 21.08
CA TYR A 166 14.48 9.73 20.15
C TYR A 166 14.20 11.20 20.42
N LYS A 167 12.99 11.56 20.85
CA LYS A 167 12.64 12.93 21.27
C LYS A 167 13.46 13.36 22.48
N LYS A 168 13.55 12.51 23.52
CA LYS A 168 14.39 12.76 24.71
C LYS A 168 15.86 12.91 24.32
N ARG A 169 16.39 11.99 23.50
CA ARG A 169 17.77 12.02 23.03
C ARG A 169 18.09 13.26 22.21
N HIS A 170 17.20 13.67 21.31
CA HIS A 170 17.36 14.87 20.51
C HIS A 170 17.41 16.12 21.39
N ASN A 171 16.50 16.23 22.36
CA ASN A 171 16.47 17.36 23.29
C ASN A 171 17.73 17.42 24.16
N LEU A 172 18.22 16.26 24.65
CA LEU A 172 19.48 16.18 25.37
C LEU A 172 20.66 16.61 24.48
N LYS A 173 20.75 16.08 23.26
CA LYS A 173 21.79 16.48 22.30
C LYS A 173 21.78 17.98 22.07
N LYS A 174 20.60 18.57 21.81
CA LYS A 174 20.44 20.01 21.61
C LYS A 174 20.99 20.81 22.79
N LYS A 175 20.65 20.44 24.03
CA LYS A 175 21.14 21.08 25.26
C LYS A 175 22.66 21.01 25.41
N TYR A 176 23.28 19.89 25.05
CA TYR A 176 24.73 19.72 25.18
C TYR A 176 25.55 20.36 24.06
N THR A 177 24.97 20.49 22.87
CA THR A 177 25.61 21.12 21.71
C THR A 177 25.27 22.60 21.56
N GLU A 178 24.47 23.16 22.47
CA GLU A 178 24.07 24.56 22.45
C GLU A 178 25.29 25.46 22.61
N LYS A 179 25.32 26.52 21.80
CA LYS A 179 26.40 27.51 21.78
C LYS A 179 25.80 28.89 22.01
N ASN A 180 26.53 29.75 22.71
CA ASN A 180 26.17 31.15 22.88
C ASN A 180 26.38 31.93 21.57
N ALA A 181 25.97 33.20 21.52
CA ALA A 181 26.14 34.06 20.34
C ALA A 181 27.61 34.22 19.88
N ARG A 182 28.56 33.99 20.79
CA ARG A 182 30.02 34.00 20.52
C ARG A 182 30.55 32.64 20.06
N GLY A 183 29.69 31.64 19.89
CA GLY A 183 30.05 30.30 19.43
C GLY A 183 30.65 29.38 20.50
N GLN A 184 30.75 29.82 21.75
CA GLN A 184 31.25 29.00 22.85
C GLN A 184 30.16 28.05 23.37
N PRO A 185 30.50 26.82 23.77
CA PRO A 185 29.54 25.89 24.36
C PRO A 185 28.90 26.43 25.63
N VAL A 186 27.60 26.21 25.78
CA VAL A 186 26.89 26.51 27.04
C VAL A 186 27.17 25.38 28.05
N MET A 187 28.07 25.63 28.99
CA MET A 187 28.61 24.60 29.89
C MET A 187 27.62 24.07 30.94
N ARG A 188 26.55 24.81 31.28
CA ARG A 188 25.62 24.45 32.36
C ARG A 188 25.07 23.03 32.25
N GLY A 189 24.61 22.63 31.06
CA GLY A 189 24.09 21.29 30.83
C GLY A 189 25.17 20.23 31.01
N GLN A 190 26.35 20.46 30.43
CA GLN A 190 27.49 19.53 30.48
C GLN A 190 28.00 19.33 31.91
N ILE A 191 28.07 20.41 32.70
CA ILE A 191 28.46 20.36 34.11
C ILE A 191 27.47 19.50 34.90
N ASN A 192 26.16 19.72 34.78
CA ASN A 192 25.17 18.92 35.49
C ASN A 192 25.27 17.43 35.14
N HIS A 193 25.52 17.09 33.87
CA HIS A 193 25.71 15.70 33.44
C HIS A 193 26.96 15.06 34.03
N LEU A 194 28.05 15.82 34.18
CA LEU A 194 29.27 15.36 34.83
C LEU A 194 29.03 15.13 36.34
N LEU A 195 28.36 16.07 37.00
CA LEU A 195 27.99 15.94 38.42
C LEU A 195 27.08 14.72 38.66
N ASP A 196 26.07 14.51 37.82
CA ASP A 196 25.19 13.34 37.90
C ASP A 196 25.95 12.02 37.71
N LYS A 197 26.98 12.00 36.85
CA LYS A 197 27.85 10.83 36.68
C LYS A 197 28.68 10.57 37.92
N ILE A 198 29.35 11.59 38.45
CA ILE A 198 30.17 11.48 39.67
C ILE A 198 29.29 10.97 40.83
N LYS A 199 28.08 11.53 41.00
CA LYS A 199 27.13 11.11 42.04
C LYS A 199 26.65 9.65 41.88
N LYS A 200 26.62 9.11 40.67
CA LYS A 200 26.26 7.69 40.42
C LYS A 200 27.42 6.72 40.60
N MET A 201 28.65 7.23 40.58
CA MET A 201 29.86 6.42 40.76
C MET A 201 30.24 6.27 42.23
N ASN A 202 29.75 7.17 43.09
CA ASN A 202 29.81 7.09 44.55
C ASN A 202 28.54 6.46 45.11
#